data_AF-A0A962MCH3-F1
#
_entry.id   AF-A0A962MCH3-F1
#
_cell.length_a   1.000
_cell.length_b   1.000
_cell.length_c   1.000
_cell.angle_alpha   90.00
_cell.angle_beta   90.00
_cell.angle_gamma   90.00
#
_symmetry.space_group_name_H-M   'P 1'
#
loop_
_entity.id
_entity.type
_entity.pdbx_description
1 polymer ?
#
loop_
_entity_poly.entity_id
_entity_poly.type
_entity_poly.pdbx_seq_one_letter_code
_entity_poly.pdbx_strand_id
1 'polypeptide(L)'
;MLSKTRTLLLCSLLFTPLLGWAQTTYSVLLDTDSNSTTGCVITTPFTLAGIEQRLTATLDMTNPGSPQIDSLILESCTGGSFAAPVPLPATPYPLGLNNGINGADVIELAVAADAIAPLGQAVRLYFVSANGQDADMLPDANTPIILPGLQQTPNAVP
;
A
#
# COMPACT_ATOMS: atom_id res chain seq x y z
N MET A 1 -41.70 -43.07 43.54
CA MET A 1 -40.40 -42.37 43.47
C MET A 1 -39.95 -42.38 42.01
N LEU A 2 -40.13 -41.27 41.28
CA LEU A 2 -39.74 -41.15 39.86
C LEU A 2 -38.39 -40.45 39.76
N SER A 3 -37.42 -41.11 39.13
CA SER A 3 -36.08 -40.60 38.85
C SER A 3 -36.13 -39.53 37.74
N LYS A 4 -35.57 -38.33 37.99
CA LYS A 4 -35.44 -37.24 37.01
C LYS A 4 -34.09 -37.35 36.31
N THR A 5 -34.08 -37.86 35.08
CA THR A 5 -32.90 -37.85 34.21
C THR A 5 -32.68 -36.43 33.68
N ARG A 6 -31.57 -35.78 34.07
CA ARG A 6 -31.19 -34.44 33.59
C ARG A 6 -30.43 -34.59 32.27
N THR A 7 -31.08 -34.27 31.16
CA THR A 7 -30.45 -34.20 29.83
C THR A 7 -29.63 -32.92 29.73
N LEU A 8 -28.29 -33.04 29.66
CA LEU A 8 -27.40 -31.93 29.32
C LEU A 8 -27.47 -31.67 27.81
N LEU A 9 -28.02 -30.53 27.42
CA LEU A 9 -28.03 -30.06 26.04
C LEU A 9 -26.64 -29.46 25.73
N LEU A 10 -25.81 -30.20 24.99
CA LEU A 10 -24.49 -29.73 24.54
C LEU A 10 -24.71 -28.80 23.34
N CYS A 11 -24.69 -27.48 23.58
CA CYS A 11 -24.78 -26.47 22.53
C CYS A 11 -23.40 -26.36 21.85
N SER A 12 -23.20 -27.04 20.73
CA SER A 12 -21.99 -26.93 19.92
C SER A 12 -21.92 -25.52 19.32
N LEU A 13 -21.06 -24.65 19.86
CA LEU A 13 -20.68 -23.39 19.23
C LEU A 13 -19.91 -23.72 17.94
N LEU A 14 -20.59 -23.63 16.79
CA LEU A 14 -19.94 -23.56 15.49
C LEU A 14 -19.24 -22.20 15.39
N PHE A 15 -17.94 -22.16 15.68
CA PHE A 15 -17.08 -21.03 15.32
C PHE A 15 -16.92 -21.03 13.80
N THR A 16 -17.81 -20.33 13.09
CA THR A 16 -17.56 -20.00 11.68
C THR A 16 -16.42 -18.98 11.66
N PRO A 17 -15.28 -19.26 11.01
CA PRO A 17 -14.27 -18.23 10.83
C PRO A 17 -14.92 -17.09 10.03
N LEU A 18 -14.91 -15.88 10.58
CA LEU A 18 -15.21 -14.69 9.80
C LEU A 18 -14.17 -14.66 8.69
N LEU A 19 -14.62 -14.87 7.45
CA LEU A 19 -13.81 -14.57 6.29
C LEU A 19 -13.57 -13.05 6.33
N GLY A 20 -12.42 -12.65 6.86
CA GLY A 20 -11.94 -11.29 6.71
C GLY A 20 -11.75 -11.03 5.23
N TRP A 21 -12.32 -9.95 4.72
CA TRP A 21 -12.01 -9.49 3.38
C TRP A 21 -10.54 -9.10 3.38
N ALA A 22 -9.76 -9.71 2.51
CA ALA A 22 -8.36 -9.36 2.41
C ALA A 22 -8.26 -7.90 1.96
N GLN A 23 -7.64 -7.08 2.80
CA GLN A 23 -7.46 -5.67 2.55
C GLN A 23 -6.57 -5.52 1.31
N THR A 24 -7.08 -4.78 0.32
CA THR A 24 -6.27 -4.44 -0.86
C THR A 24 -5.35 -3.30 -0.50
N THR A 25 -4.10 -3.35 -0.97
CA THR A 25 -3.12 -2.30 -0.78
C THR A 25 -2.51 -1.91 -2.12
N TYR A 26 -2.26 -0.62 -2.29
CA TYR A 26 -1.44 -0.10 -3.37
C TYR A 26 -0.20 0.55 -2.79
N SER A 27 0.97 0.11 -3.21
CA SER A 27 2.24 0.67 -2.78
C SER A 27 2.97 1.35 -3.93
N VAL A 28 3.58 2.48 -3.65
CA VAL A 28 4.61 3.09 -4.48
C VAL A 28 5.95 2.78 -3.83
N LEU A 29 6.82 2.08 -4.55
CA LEU A 29 8.17 1.76 -4.15
C LEU A 29 9.12 2.76 -4.81
N LEU A 30 10.00 3.35 -4.01
CA LEU A 30 10.88 4.42 -4.46
C LEU A 30 12.33 4.02 -4.26
N ASP A 31 13.05 3.89 -5.37
CA ASP A 31 14.52 3.91 -5.44
C ASP A 31 14.92 5.37 -5.64
N THR A 32 15.43 5.97 -4.56
CA THR A 32 15.64 7.42 -4.41
C THR A 32 17.06 7.83 -4.70
N ASP A 33 18.00 6.88 -4.77
CA ASP A 33 19.40 7.14 -5.08
C ASP A 33 19.87 6.50 -6.39
N SER A 34 18.98 5.81 -7.09
CA SER A 34 19.22 5.07 -8.32
C SER A 34 20.25 3.93 -8.16
N ASN A 35 20.42 3.39 -6.96
CA ASN A 35 21.42 2.37 -6.64
C ASN A 35 20.80 1.08 -6.10
N SER A 36 20.83 0.02 -6.91
CA SER A 36 20.28 -1.30 -6.51
C SER A 36 21.06 -2.03 -5.42
N THR A 37 22.22 -1.49 -4.98
CA THR A 37 23.04 -2.08 -3.91
C THR A 37 22.77 -1.49 -2.53
N THR A 38 22.04 -0.37 -2.47
CA THR A 38 21.53 0.27 -1.25
C THR A 38 20.07 -0.13 -1.03
N GLY A 39 19.45 0.42 0.01
CA GLY A 39 18.03 0.21 0.27
C GLY A 39 17.63 -1.22 0.67
N CYS A 40 16.34 -1.48 0.52
CA CYS A 40 15.66 -2.70 0.92
C CYS A 40 15.43 -3.60 -0.29
N VAL A 41 15.32 -4.91 -0.01
CA VAL A 41 14.94 -5.91 -1.01
C VAL A 41 13.53 -6.39 -0.74
N ILE A 42 12.67 -6.27 -1.73
CA ILE A 42 11.35 -6.89 -1.77
C ILE A 42 11.47 -8.21 -2.51
N THR A 43 10.88 -9.28 -1.99
CA THR A 43 11.11 -10.66 -2.48
C THR A 43 9.85 -11.42 -2.86
N THR A 44 8.66 -10.88 -2.60
CA THR A 44 7.40 -11.58 -2.86
C THR A 44 6.35 -10.63 -3.43
N PRO A 45 5.68 -10.99 -4.54
CA PRO A 45 5.92 -12.15 -5.43
C PRO A 45 7.05 -11.93 -6.44
N PHE A 46 7.72 -10.79 -6.41
CA PHE A 46 8.84 -10.41 -7.29
C PHE A 46 10.06 -10.01 -6.46
N THR A 47 11.23 -10.03 -7.10
CA THR A 47 12.47 -9.52 -6.48
C THR A 47 12.80 -8.14 -7.01
N LEU A 48 12.91 -7.17 -6.10
CA LEU A 48 13.31 -5.80 -6.40
C LEU A 48 14.21 -5.27 -5.28
N ALA A 49 15.42 -4.83 -5.63
CA ALA A 49 16.42 -4.28 -4.72
C ALA A 49 16.60 -2.79 -4.94
N GLY A 50 17.18 -2.07 -3.97
CA GLY A 50 17.41 -0.63 -4.08
C GLY A 50 16.25 0.24 -3.63
N ILE A 51 15.33 -0.26 -2.79
CA ILE A 51 14.15 0.53 -2.40
C ILE A 51 14.41 1.24 -1.08
N GLU A 52 14.50 2.57 -1.10
CA GLU A 52 14.69 3.38 0.11
C GLU A 52 13.38 3.76 0.78
N GLN A 53 12.28 3.89 0.02
CA GLN A 53 10.98 4.27 0.56
C GLN A 53 9.87 3.38 0.02
N ARG A 54 8.88 3.11 0.87
CA ARG A 54 7.61 2.47 0.50
C ARG A 54 6.46 3.29 1.02
N LEU A 55 5.67 3.84 0.09
CA LEU A 55 4.43 4.53 0.38
C LEU A 55 3.28 3.56 0.15
N THR A 56 2.50 3.22 1.18
CA THR A 56 1.41 2.23 1.06
C THR A 56 0.06 2.86 1.39
N ALA A 57 -0.86 2.76 0.45
CA ALA A 57 -2.27 3.08 0.59
C ALA A 57 -3.08 1.80 0.86
N THR A 58 -3.92 1.85 1.87
CA THR A 58 -4.98 0.87 2.12
C THR A 58 -6.29 1.42 1.60
N LEU A 59 -7.06 0.63 0.86
CA LEU A 59 -8.40 1.05 0.45
C LEU A 59 -9.48 0.54 1.40
N ASP A 60 -10.44 1.40 1.68
CA ASP A 60 -11.74 1.04 2.23
C ASP A 60 -12.75 0.87 1.10
N MET A 61 -13.16 -0.38 0.89
CA MET A 61 -14.16 -0.79 -0.09
C MET A 61 -15.51 -1.12 0.55
N THR A 62 -15.70 -0.83 1.85
CA THR A 62 -16.94 -1.16 2.58
C THR A 62 -18.14 -0.32 2.14
N ASN A 63 -17.89 0.82 1.49
CA ASN A 63 -18.91 1.66 0.86
C ASN A 63 -18.71 1.71 -0.68
N PRO A 64 -19.37 0.83 -1.45
CA PRO A 64 -19.18 0.72 -2.90
C PRO A 64 -19.54 2.00 -3.68
N GLY A 65 -20.36 2.89 -3.12
CA GLY A 65 -20.74 4.16 -3.75
C GLY A 65 -19.72 5.29 -3.54
N SER A 66 -18.78 5.11 -2.62
CA SER A 66 -17.74 6.11 -2.29
C SER A 66 -16.50 5.43 -1.70
N PRO A 67 -15.81 4.57 -2.46
CA PRO A 67 -14.58 3.94 -2.01
C PRO A 67 -13.49 5.02 -1.81
N GLN A 68 -12.65 4.83 -0.80
CA GLN A 68 -11.64 5.80 -0.39
C GLN A 68 -10.37 5.11 0.11
N ILE A 69 -9.28 5.86 0.19
CA ILE A 69 -8.10 5.43 0.95
C ILE A 69 -8.38 5.59 2.45
N ASP A 70 -8.27 4.51 3.21
CA ASP A 70 -8.47 4.46 4.68
C ASP A 70 -7.20 4.83 5.44
N SER A 71 -6.05 4.39 4.94
CA SER A 71 -4.75 4.74 5.52
C SER A 71 -3.69 4.91 4.45
N LEU A 72 -2.79 5.87 4.71
CA LEU A 72 -1.58 6.11 3.93
C LEU A 72 -0.40 6.11 4.89
N ILE A 73 0.59 5.27 4.63
CA ILE A 73 1.78 5.14 5.46
C ILE A 73 3.05 5.26 4.61
N LEU A 74 4.10 5.82 5.19
CA LEU A 74 5.44 5.85 4.62
C LEU A 74 6.39 5.02 5.47
N GLU A 75 7.14 4.13 4.85
CA GLU A 75 8.17 3.33 5.48
C GLU A 75 9.51 3.61 4.82
N SER A 76 10.54 3.92 5.61
CA SER A 76 11.90 4.12 5.12
C SER A 76 12.74 2.88 5.36
N CYS A 77 13.61 2.56 4.41
CA CYS A 77 14.57 1.49 4.56
C CYS A 77 15.72 1.90 5.48
N THR A 78 15.96 1.11 6.53
CA THR A 78 17.07 1.31 7.45
C THR A 78 17.76 -0.02 7.70
N GLY A 79 19.05 -0.14 7.35
CA GLY A 79 19.81 -1.38 7.56
C GLY A 79 19.31 -2.58 6.75
N GLY A 80 18.72 -2.35 5.57
CA GLY A 80 18.21 -3.40 4.69
C GLY A 80 16.82 -3.94 5.06
N SER A 81 16.10 -3.27 5.95
CA SER A 81 14.71 -3.57 6.28
C SER A 81 13.88 -2.29 6.44
N PHE A 82 12.60 -2.35 6.09
CA PHE A 82 11.69 -1.22 6.30
C PHE A 82 11.49 -0.99 7.80
N ALA A 83 11.67 0.25 8.23
CA ALA A 83 11.41 0.69 9.59
C ALA A 83 9.91 0.69 9.92
N ALA A 84 9.57 1.04 11.15
CA ALA A 84 8.16 1.19 11.54
C ALA A 84 7.46 2.23 10.66
N PRO A 85 6.20 1.96 10.24
CA PRO A 85 5.47 2.85 9.35
C PRO A 85 5.13 4.17 10.03
N VAL A 86 5.30 5.25 9.27
CA VAL A 86 4.89 6.61 9.65
C VAL A 86 3.55 6.91 8.98
N PRO A 87 2.46 7.09 9.74
CA PRO A 87 1.19 7.51 9.17
C PRO A 87 1.31 8.89 8.53
N LEU A 88 0.86 8.99 7.29
CA LEU A 88 0.67 10.27 6.61
C LEU A 88 -0.78 10.71 6.77
N PRO A 89 -1.06 12.02 6.76
CA PRO A 89 -2.43 12.50 6.71
C PRO A 89 -3.14 11.96 5.47
N ALA A 90 -4.12 11.08 5.67
CA ALA A 90 -5.10 10.78 4.64
C ALA A 90 -6.12 11.92 4.62
N THR A 91 -5.93 12.90 3.74
CA THR A 91 -7.07 13.69 3.25
C THR A 91 -7.96 12.72 2.46
N PRO A 92 -9.29 12.93 2.32
CA PRO A 92 -10.05 11.98 1.53
C PRO A 92 -9.46 11.94 0.12
N TYR A 93 -8.77 10.84 -0.17
CA TYR A 93 -8.24 10.53 -1.48
C TYR A 93 -9.31 9.66 -2.13
N PRO A 94 -10.15 10.24 -3.00
CA PRO A 94 -11.22 9.50 -3.63
C PRO A 94 -10.63 8.45 -4.55
N LEU A 95 -11.28 7.29 -4.62
CA LEU A 95 -10.97 6.27 -5.60
C LEU A 95 -11.89 6.46 -6.80
N GLY A 96 -11.30 6.64 -7.97
CA GLY A 96 -12.02 6.75 -9.23
C GLY A 96 -12.28 5.37 -9.81
N LEU A 97 -13.34 4.69 -9.38
CA LEU A 97 -13.67 3.37 -9.93
C LEU A 97 -14.01 3.45 -11.42
N ASN A 98 -13.35 2.63 -12.23
CA ASN A 98 -13.51 2.59 -13.68
C ASN A 98 -13.29 3.92 -14.42
N ASN A 99 -12.61 4.90 -13.79
CA ASN A 99 -12.39 6.22 -14.37
C ASN A 99 -11.13 6.31 -15.26
N GLY A 100 -10.34 5.24 -15.32
CA GLY A 100 -9.09 5.15 -16.08
C GLY A 100 -9.26 4.58 -17.50
N ILE A 101 -8.13 4.42 -18.19
CA ILE A 101 -8.08 3.84 -19.53
C ILE A 101 -8.63 2.41 -19.50
N ASN A 102 -9.49 2.06 -20.47
CA ASN A 102 -10.14 0.76 -20.57
C ASN A 102 -10.94 0.35 -19.30
N GLY A 103 -11.41 1.32 -18.51
CA GLY A 103 -12.17 1.05 -17.29
C GLY A 103 -11.30 0.66 -16.09
N ALA A 104 -10.00 0.99 -16.09
CA ALA A 104 -9.15 0.82 -14.92
C ALA A 104 -9.61 1.74 -13.77
N ASP A 105 -9.36 1.33 -12.53
CA ASP A 105 -9.53 2.19 -11.37
C ASP A 105 -8.40 3.23 -11.30
N VAL A 106 -8.72 4.41 -10.78
CA VAL A 106 -7.77 5.51 -10.57
C VAL A 106 -7.58 5.74 -9.08
N ILE A 107 -6.32 5.81 -8.67
CA ILE A 107 -5.92 6.06 -7.29
C ILE A 107 -5.05 7.31 -7.28
N GLU A 108 -5.46 8.29 -6.49
CA GLU A 108 -4.68 9.49 -6.23
C GLU A 108 -4.20 9.48 -4.78
N LEU A 109 -2.93 9.82 -4.56
CA LEU A 109 -2.31 9.90 -3.25
C LEU A 109 -1.15 10.88 -3.32
N ALA A 110 -0.81 11.52 -2.20
CA ALA A 110 0.28 12.47 -2.14
C ALA A 110 1.15 12.26 -0.89
N VAL A 111 2.43 12.56 -1.07
CA VAL A 111 3.46 12.61 -0.03
C VAL A 111 4.33 13.83 -0.30
N ALA A 112 4.82 14.47 0.76
CA ALA A 112 5.75 15.58 0.61
C ALA A 112 7.04 15.11 -0.08
N ALA A 113 7.51 15.85 -1.07
CA ALA A 113 8.65 15.46 -1.88
C ALA A 113 9.94 15.30 -1.05
N ASP A 114 10.14 16.17 -0.06
CA ASP A 114 11.26 16.13 0.88
C ASP A 114 11.17 14.99 1.90
N ALA A 115 9.99 14.38 2.07
CA ALA A 115 9.82 13.18 2.87
C ALA A 115 10.28 11.90 2.14
N ILE A 116 10.35 11.91 0.80
CA ILE A 116 10.73 10.73 0.01
C ILE A 116 12.17 10.77 -0.50
N ALA A 117 12.68 11.91 -0.98
CA ALA A 117 14.05 12.00 -1.48
C ALA A 117 14.60 13.44 -1.38
N PRO A 118 15.94 13.60 -1.35
CA PRO A 118 16.56 14.90 -1.56
C PRO A 118 16.08 15.54 -2.89
N LEU A 119 15.85 16.85 -2.85
CA LEU A 119 15.41 17.60 -4.02
C LEU A 119 16.47 17.56 -5.14
N GLY A 120 16.01 17.55 -6.39
CA GLY A 120 16.86 17.45 -7.57
C GLY A 120 17.38 16.04 -7.87
N GLN A 121 17.11 15.05 -7.01
CA GLN A 121 17.47 13.66 -7.25
C GLN A 121 16.41 12.96 -8.10
N ALA A 122 16.86 12.19 -9.09
CA ALA A 122 15.97 11.34 -9.86
C ALA A 122 15.47 10.18 -9.00
N VAL A 123 14.17 9.94 -9.04
CA VAL A 123 13.52 8.86 -8.29
C VAL A 123 12.97 7.86 -9.28
N ARG A 124 13.26 6.58 -9.04
CA ARG A 124 12.69 5.45 -9.78
C ARG A 124 11.48 4.92 -9.02
N LEU A 125 10.37 4.77 -9.71
CA LEU A 125 9.10 4.35 -9.16
C LEU A 125 8.69 2.98 -9.67
N TYR A 126 8.10 2.22 -8.77
CA TYR A 126 7.36 1.00 -9.06
C TYR A 126 6.05 1.02 -8.29
N PHE A 127 4.96 0.62 -8.93
CA PHE A 127 3.63 0.54 -8.37
C PHE A 127 3.29 -0.92 -8.13
N VAL A 128 2.82 -1.24 -6.94
CA VAL A 128 2.45 -2.59 -6.53
C VAL A 128 1.00 -2.60 -6.09
N SER A 129 0.20 -3.51 -6.62
CA SER A 129 -1.13 -3.83 -6.07
C SER A 129 -1.08 -5.20 -5.41
N ALA A 130 -1.59 -5.32 -4.19
CA ALA A 130 -1.60 -6.58 -3.44
C ALA A 130 -2.94 -6.79 -2.74
N ASN A 131 -3.37 -8.05 -2.59
CA ASN A 131 -4.61 -8.41 -1.89
C ASN A 131 -4.39 -9.51 -0.82
N GLY A 132 -3.18 -9.61 -0.29
CA GLY A 132 -2.80 -10.60 0.72
C GLY A 132 -2.67 -12.05 0.21
N GLN A 133 -3.05 -12.34 -1.04
CA GLN A 133 -2.83 -13.63 -1.70
C GLN A 133 -1.89 -13.48 -2.89
N ASP A 134 -2.14 -12.46 -3.70
CA ASP A 134 -1.39 -12.14 -4.90
C ASP A 134 -0.93 -10.69 -4.87
N ALA A 135 0.07 -10.40 -5.70
CA ALA A 135 0.43 -9.03 -6.03
C ALA A 135 0.95 -8.93 -7.47
N ASP A 136 0.77 -7.74 -8.03
CA ASP A 136 1.26 -7.36 -9.35
C ASP A 136 2.11 -6.08 -9.21
N MET A 137 3.05 -5.89 -10.12
CA MET A 137 3.94 -4.74 -10.14
C MET A 137 4.08 -4.16 -11.54
N LEU A 138 3.98 -2.84 -11.62
CA LEU A 138 4.25 -2.06 -12.83
C LEU A 138 5.19 -0.89 -12.53
N PRO A 139 6.17 -0.59 -13.39
CA PRO A 139 6.63 -1.41 -14.51
C PRO A 139 7.41 -2.64 -14.00
N ASP A 140 7.94 -3.46 -14.91
CA ASP A 140 8.84 -4.54 -14.48
C ASP A 140 10.13 -3.98 -13.83
N ALA A 141 10.83 -4.86 -13.09
CA ALA A 141 11.99 -4.48 -12.28
C ALA A 141 13.16 -3.88 -13.09
N ASN A 142 13.19 -4.03 -14.42
CA ASN A 142 14.27 -3.56 -15.27
C ASN A 142 13.95 -2.23 -15.98
N THR A 143 12.67 -1.80 -15.98
CA THR A 143 12.24 -0.60 -16.71
C THR A 143 11.51 0.39 -15.80
N PRO A 144 12.14 0.92 -14.73
CA PRO A 144 11.49 1.81 -13.79
C PRO A 144 10.88 3.05 -14.45
N ILE A 145 9.80 3.56 -13.86
CA ILE A 145 9.32 4.91 -14.16
C ILE A 145 10.27 5.90 -13.51
N ILE A 146 10.88 6.78 -14.30
CA ILE A 146 11.82 7.78 -13.79
C ILE A 146 11.10 9.11 -13.61
N LEU A 147 11.07 9.61 -12.38
CA LEU A 147 10.75 11.00 -12.08
C LEU A 147 12.03 11.84 -12.17
N PRO A 148 12.15 12.74 -13.17
CA PRO A 148 13.35 13.54 -13.35
C PRO A 148 13.41 14.65 -12.29
N GLY A 149 14.04 14.37 -11.14
CA GLY A 149 14.32 15.35 -10.11
C GLY A 149 13.08 15.85 -9.36
N LEU A 150 12.95 15.55 -8.07
CA LEU A 150 11.92 16.18 -7.26
C LEU A 150 12.18 17.68 -7.15
N GLN A 151 11.25 18.49 -7.65
CA GLN A 151 11.31 19.94 -7.53
C GLN A 151 10.39 20.38 -6.40
N GLN A 152 10.80 21.39 -5.63
CA GLN A 152 9.83 22.13 -4.85
C GLN A 152 8.85 22.77 -5.83
N THR A 153 7.55 22.57 -5.60
CA THR A 153 6.56 23.48 -6.18
C THR A 153 6.96 24.89 -5.74
N PRO A 154 7.24 25.84 -6.67
CA PRO A 154 7.40 27.23 -6.29
C PRO A 154 6.18 27.58 -5.46
N ASN A 155 6.37 28.16 -4.26
CA ASN A 155 5.29 28.55 -3.36
C ASN A 155 4.10 29.02 -4.20
N ALA A 156 2.96 28.32 -4.10
CA ALA A 156 1.74 28.80 -4.68
C ALA A 156 1.57 30.22 -4.14
N VAL A 157 1.78 31.22 -5.02
CA VAL A 157 1.57 32.60 -4.67
C VAL A 157 0.08 32.68 -4.30
N PRO A 158 -0.27 33.10 -3.08
CA PRO A 158 -1.67 33.24 -2.69
C PRO A 158 -2.42 34.19 -3.61
#